data_AF-A0A8C9XFG4-F1
#
_entry.id   AF-A0A8C9XFG4-F1
#
_cell.length_a   1.000
_cell.length_b   1.000
_cell.length_c   1.000
_cell.angle_alpha   90.00
_cell.angle_beta   90.00
_cell.angle_gamma   90.00
#
_symmetry.space_group_name_H-M   'P 1'
#
loop_
_entity.id
_entity.type
_entity.pdbx_description
1 polymer ?
#
loop_
_entity_poly.entity_id
_entity_poly.type
_entity_poly.pdbx_seq_one_letter_code
_entity_poly.pdbx_strand_id
1 'polypeptide(L)'
;RSRPFLVLPPLMEWIRVAVAHTEHRRSFSVDSDDVRQAARLLLPGVDCEPRQIKAEDCFCATRKLDAASTEAKFLQDLGFRMLNCGRTDLVKQAVNLLGPDGINSMSEQGMTPLMYACVRGDEAMVQMLLDAGADINSEVPSTVNKHPSVYPETRQGTPLTFAVLQGHIPVVQLLLDNRANVEGALQDGAENYTETPLQLASAAGNFELVSLLLERGADPMIGTVCRNGISSAPLGDMNSYSLAAAHGHRNVFRKLLSQSEQEKGDVLSLEEILAESSDPAVKRLAPQANGGGTLRTGKARLRALREAMYHSAEHGHVDITIDIRSLGVPWTLHTWLESLRTCFIQHRRPLIQGLLKDFSCIQEEEYTEELITHGLPLMFQILRSSKNEVISQQLSVIFTQCYGPFPIPKLTEIKKKQTSRLDPHFLNNKDMSDVTFLVEGKPFYAHKVLLFTASARFKSLLQNRPAAENTCIEISHVKYNIFHLVMQYLYCGGTESLHIRNTEVMELLSAAKFFQLEALQRHCEIICSKNITTETCVDLYKHAKFLGASELTAFIEGYFLKNMVLLIELDGFKQLLYEPPPAESPASSPGICSDILLDLEKTLATRIHSIHLSTSKGSVV
;
A
#
# COMPACT_ATOMS: atom_id res chain seq x y z
N ARG A 1 27.70 -78.25 -24.34
CA ARG A 1 28.07 -76.84 -24.62
C ARG A 1 27.63 -76.00 -23.43
N SER A 2 28.53 -75.80 -22.48
CA SER A 2 28.34 -75.00 -21.26
C SER A 2 28.24 -73.52 -21.62
N ARG A 3 27.10 -72.87 -21.31
CA ARG A 3 27.01 -71.41 -21.34
C ARG A 3 27.81 -70.85 -20.15
N PRO A 4 28.63 -69.81 -20.33
CA PRO A 4 29.34 -69.18 -19.21
C PRO A 4 28.30 -68.59 -18.25
N PHE A 5 28.54 -68.75 -16.95
CA PHE A 5 27.70 -68.18 -15.90
C PHE A 5 27.55 -66.67 -16.13
N LEU A 6 26.36 -66.19 -16.53
CA LEU A 6 26.05 -64.77 -16.40
C LEU A 6 26.13 -64.47 -14.90
N VAL A 7 27.07 -63.60 -14.51
CA VAL A 7 27.09 -63.04 -13.16
C VAL A 7 25.74 -62.35 -12.97
N LEU A 8 24.89 -62.93 -12.13
CA LEU A 8 23.58 -62.37 -11.83
C LEU A 8 23.78 -60.99 -11.20
N PRO A 9 23.01 -59.97 -11.61
CA PRO A 9 23.08 -58.65 -10.98
C PRO A 9 22.86 -58.76 -9.47
N PRO A 10 23.57 -57.95 -8.66
CA PRO A 10 23.45 -58.01 -7.21
C PRO A 10 22.02 -57.73 -6.77
N LEU A 11 21.59 -58.30 -5.64
CA LEU A 11 20.22 -58.18 -5.12
C LEU A 11 19.76 -56.71 -5.00
N MET A 12 20.68 -55.80 -4.71
CA MET A 12 20.39 -54.36 -4.63
C MET A 12 19.90 -53.78 -5.97
N GLU A 13 20.42 -54.28 -7.09
CA GLU A 13 19.99 -53.85 -8.43
C GLU A 13 18.59 -54.39 -8.75
N TRP A 14 18.32 -55.63 -8.35
CA TRP A 14 16.97 -56.21 -8.43
C TRP A 14 15.94 -55.43 -7.63
N ILE A 15 16.28 -55.08 -6.38
CA ILE A 15 15.41 -54.27 -5.52
C ILE A 15 15.19 -52.89 -6.15
N ARG A 16 16.25 -52.22 -6.62
CA ARG A 16 16.13 -50.88 -7.22
C ARG A 16 15.20 -50.88 -8.44
N VAL A 17 15.39 -51.83 -9.37
CA VAL A 17 14.58 -51.89 -10.61
C VAL A 17 13.15 -52.35 -10.31
N ALA A 18 12.95 -53.32 -9.43
CA ALA A 18 11.60 -53.76 -9.04
C ALA A 18 10.82 -52.68 -8.28
N VAL A 19 11.49 -51.92 -7.39
CA VAL A 19 10.90 -50.77 -6.71
C VAL A 19 10.57 -49.66 -7.71
N ALA A 20 11.43 -49.39 -8.69
CA ALA A 20 11.12 -48.40 -9.75
C ALA A 20 9.87 -48.79 -10.56
N HIS A 21 9.68 -50.08 -10.88
CA HIS A 21 8.43 -50.56 -11.50
C HIS A 21 7.21 -50.42 -10.59
N THR A 22 7.41 -50.65 -9.29
CA THR A 22 6.37 -50.51 -8.25
C THR A 22 5.93 -49.05 -8.09
N GLU A 23 6.89 -48.12 -8.06
CA GLU A 23 6.66 -46.67 -8.01
C GLU A 23 5.97 -46.18 -9.30
N HIS A 24 6.37 -46.70 -10.47
CA HIS A 24 5.77 -46.35 -11.74
C HIS A 24 4.27 -46.68 -11.80
N ARG A 25 3.85 -47.81 -11.20
CA ARG A 25 2.43 -48.19 -11.05
C ARG A 25 1.76 -47.60 -9.80
N ARG A 26 2.44 -46.73 -9.07
CA ARG A 26 1.96 -46.06 -7.83
C ARG A 26 1.44 -47.04 -6.77
N SER A 27 2.10 -48.19 -6.62
CA SER A 27 1.74 -49.18 -5.60
C SER A 27 2.66 -49.09 -4.39
N PHE A 28 2.15 -49.45 -3.21
CA PHE A 28 2.90 -49.42 -1.96
C PHE A 28 3.72 -50.70 -1.69
N SER A 29 3.56 -51.74 -2.51
CA SER A 29 4.25 -53.02 -2.33
C SER A 29 4.74 -53.58 -3.66
N VAL A 30 5.95 -54.13 -3.67
CA VAL A 30 6.53 -54.81 -4.83
C VAL A 30 5.82 -56.15 -5.03
N ASP A 31 5.30 -56.41 -6.23
CA ASP A 31 4.64 -57.67 -6.57
C ASP A 31 5.56 -58.60 -7.40
N SER A 32 5.09 -59.83 -7.61
CA SER A 32 5.86 -60.81 -8.40
C SER A 32 6.09 -60.39 -9.85
N ASP A 33 5.26 -59.49 -10.39
CA ASP A 33 5.39 -59.00 -11.75
C ASP A 33 6.45 -57.91 -11.86
N ASP A 34 6.59 -57.05 -10.84
CA ASP A 34 7.66 -56.05 -10.74
C ASP A 34 9.04 -56.72 -10.81
N VAL A 35 9.16 -57.88 -10.15
CA VAL A 35 10.36 -58.73 -10.20
C VAL A 35 10.56 -59.36 -11.59
N ARG A 36 9.48 -59.76 -12.28
CA ARG A 36 9.58 -60.28 -13.66
C ARG A 36 9.97 -59.19 -14.67
N GLN A 37 9.46 -57.98 -14.52
CA GLN A 37 9.87 -56.84 -15.35
C GLN A 37 11.32 -56.45 -15.09
N ALA A 38 11.74 -56.46 -13.81
CA ALA A 38 13.14 -56.30 -13.46
C ALA A 38 14.01 -57.41 -14.07
N ALA A 39 13.56 -58.67 -14.07
CA ALA A 39 14.28 -59.79 -14.71
C ALA A 39 14.46 -59.57 -16.22
N ARG A 40 13.43 -59.06 -16.91
CA ARG A 40 13.48 -58.76 -18.34
C ARG A 40 14.53 -57.70 -18.70
N LEU A 41 14.73 -56.73 -17.82
CA LEU A 41 15.74 -55.67 -17.97
C LEU A 41 17.14 -56.12 -17.55
N LEU A 42 17.24 -56.84 -16.43
CA LEU A 42 18.50 -57.20 -15.77
C LEU A 42 19.15 -58.47 -16.33
N LEU A 43 18.39 -59.34 -17.01
CA LEU A 43 18.88 -60.61 -17.57
C LEU A 43 18.69 -60.67 -19.09
N PRO A 44 19.73 -60.34 -19.88
CA PRO A 44 19.67 -60.44 -21.34
C PRO A 44 19.37 -61.89 -21.78
N GLY A 45 18.26 -62.09 -22.48
CA GLY A 45 17.84 -63.39 -23.03
C GLY A 45 16.89 -64.22 -22.15
N VAL A 46 16.41 -63.66 -21.04
CA VAL A 46 15.28 -64.24 -20.29
C VAL A 46 13.97 -63.70 -20.85
N ASP A 47 13.16 -64.58 -21.42
CA ASP A 47 11.89 -64.23 -22.05
C ASP A 47 10.77 -64.22 -21.00
N CYS A 48 10.77 -63.20 -20.15
CA CYS A 48 9.65 -62.94 -19.26
C CYS A 48 8.55 -62.19 -20.02
N GLU A 49 7.30 -62.65 -19.91
CA GLU A 49 6.17 -61.96 -20.52
C GLU A 49 6.11 -60.50 -20.07
N PRO A 50 5.81 -59.55 -21.00
CA PRO A 50 5.59 -58.17 -20.61
C PRO A 50 4.41 -58.11 -19.64
N ARG A 51 4.45 -57.18 -18.67
CA ARG A 51 3.35 -56.98 -17.72
C ARG A 51 2.04 -56.86 -18.50
N GLN A 52 1.12 -57.77 -18.26
CA GLN A 52 -0.21 -57.69 -18.85
C GLN A 52 -0.95 -56.55 -18.16
N ILE A 53 -1.40 -55.56 -18.94
CA ILE A 53 -2.16 -54.42 -18.42
C ILE A 53 -3.51 -54.96 -17.95
N LYS A 54 -3.77 -54.92 -16.65
CA LYS A 54 -5.05 -55.33 -16.11
C LYS A 54 -5.96 -54.13 -15.93
N ALA A 55 -7.27 -54.37 -15.95
CA ALA A 55 -8.28 -53.34 -15.70
C ALA A 55 -7.97 -52.55 -14.42
N GLU A 56 -7.55 -53.23 -13.35
CA GLU A 56 -7.16 -52.67 -12.05
C GLU A 56 -5.97 -51.67 -12.09
N ASP A 57 -5.10 -51.73 -13.10
CA ASP A 57 -3.96 -50.80 -13.28
C ASP A 57 -4.34 -49.48 -13.97
N CYS A 58 -5.61 -49.35 -14.42
CA CYS A 58 -6.09 -48.21 -15.22
C CYS A 58 -7.07 -47.28 -14.49
N PHE A 59 -7.58 -47.63 -13.31
CA PHE A 59 -8.68 -46.86 -12.71
C PHE A 59 -8.25 -45.82 -11.68
N CYS A 60 -8.50 -44.56 -12.03
CA CYS A 60 -9.09 -43.59 -11.11
C CYS A 60 -10.55 -43.35 -11.54
N ALA A 61 -11.49 -43.57 -10.61
CA ALA A 61 -12.82 -42.93 -10.52
C ALA A 61 -14.10 -43.67 -11.01
N THR A 62 -14.75 -44.35 -10.05
CA THR A 62 -16.05 -43.98 -9.43
C THR A 62 -17.38 -43.98 -10.20
N ARG A 63 -17.49 -44.38 -11.48
CA ARG A 63 -18.83 -44.51 -12.13
C ARG A 63 -19.16 -45.95 -12.50
N LYS A 64 -20.40 -46.39 -12.20
CA LYS A 64 -20.99 -47.64 -12.71
C LYS A 64 -21.18 -47.51 -14.22
N LEU A 65 -20.11 -47.73 -14.97
CA LEU A 65 -20.12 -47.81 -16.43
C LEU A 65 -20.52 -49.23 -16.84
N ASP A 66 -21.14 -49.37 -18.01
CA ASP A 66 -21.35 -50.66 -18.65
C ASP A 66 -20.03 -51.19 -19.25
N ALA A 67 -20.01 -52.46 -19.62
CA ALA A 67 -18.79 -53.13 -20.10
C ALA A 67 -18.20 -52.43 -21.34
N ALA A 68 -19.05 -52.01 -22.28
CA ALA A 68 -18.62 -51.33 -23.50
C ALA A 68 -17.99 -49.95 -23.22
N SER A 69 -18.60 -49.13 -22.35
CA SER A 69 -18.01 -47.84 -21.97
C SER A 69 -16.72 -47.99 -21.16
N THR A 70 -16.62 -49.07 -20.37
CA THR A 70 -15.42 -49.39 -19.60
C THR A 70 -14.25 -49.76 -20.52
N GLU A 71 -14.51 -50.59 -21.54
CA GLU A 71 -13.52 -50.95 -22.56
C GLU A 71 -13.08 -49.72 -23.37
N ALA A 72 -14.02 -48.91 -23.84
CA ALA A 72 -13.71 -47.69 -24.59
C ALA A 72 -12.83 -46.73 -23.77
N LYS A 73 -13.14 -46.55 -22.49
CA LYS A 73 -12.36 -45.70 -21.58
C LYS A 73 -10.97 -46.27 -21.30
N PHE A 74 -10.86 -47.59 -21.13
CA PHE A 74 -9.57 -48.26 -20.98
C PHE A 74 -8.67 -48.06 -22.21
N LEU A 75 -9.23 -48.22 -23.41
CA LEU A 75 -8.49 -47.99 -24.67
C LEU A 75 -8.05 -46.53 -24.79
N GLN A 76 -8.93 -45.59 -24.43
CA GLN A 76 -8.60 -44.17 -24.42
C GLN A 76 -7.45 -43.86 -23.44
N ASP A 77 -7.54 -44.34 -22.20
CA ASP A 77 -6.48 -44.17 -21.19
C ASP A 77 -5.15 -44.79 -21.63
N LEU A 78 -5.21 -45.96 -22.28
CA LEU A 78 -4.04 -46.60 -22.88
C LEU A 78 -3.45 -45.73 -24.00
N GLY A 79 -4.28 -45.18 -24.88
CA GLY A 79 -3.88 -44.22 -25.91
C GLY A 79 -3.16 -43.01 -25.32
N PHE A 80 -3.71 -42.39 -24.27
CA PHE A 80 -3.05 -41.29 -23.55
C PHE A 80 -1.71 -41.72 -22.93
N ARG A 81 -1.62 -42.91 -22.31
CA ARG A 81 -0.35 -43.42 -21.77
C ARG A 81 0.69 -43.63 -22.86
N MET A 82 0.29 -44.11 -24.04
CA MET A 82 1.17 -44.27 -25.20
C MET A 82 1.73 -42.94 -25.67
N LEU A 83 0.92 -41.87 -25.69
CA LEU A 83 1.39 -40.53 -26.05
C LEU A 83 2.27 -39.91 -24.95
N ASN A 84 1.93 -40.17 -23.68
CA ASN A 84 2.69 -39.66 -22.53
C ASN A 84 4.04 -40.36 -22.29
N CYS A 85 4.37 -41.42 -23.03
CA CYS A 85 5.65 -42.12 -22.86
C CYS A 85 6.84 -41.48 -23.61
N GLY A 86 6.60 -40.40 -24.38
CA GLY A 86 7.64 -39.68 -25.12
C GLY A 86 8.14 -40.38 -26.40
N ARG A 87 7.48 -41.46 -26.82
CA ARG A 87 7.79 -42.16 -28.08
C ARG A 87 6.85 -41.71 -29.19
N THR A 88 7.39 -40.92 -30.11
CA THR A 88 6.66 -40.39 -31.28
C THR A 88 6.15 -41.48 -32.24
N ASP A 89 6.84 -42.61 -32.31
CA ASP A 89 6.43 -43.74 -33.17
C ASP A 89 5.06 -44.33 -32.79
N LEU A 90 4.64 -44.15 -31.54
CA LEU A 90 3.38 -44.69 -31.04
C LEU A 90 2.17 -43.83 -31.39
N VAL A 91 2.36 -42.62 -31.92
CA VAL A 91 1.27 -41.68 -32.21
C VAL A 91 0.21 -42.32 -33.11
N LYS A 92 0.63 -42.98 -34.19
CA LYS A 92 -0.29 -43.65 -35.13
C LYS A 92 -1.12 -44.76 -34.49
N GLN A 93 -0.52 -45.51 -33.55
CA GLN A 93 -1.22 -46.57 -32.84
C GLN A 93 -2.17 -45.99 -31.78
N ALA A 94 -1.73 -44.95 -31.06
CA ALA A 94 -2.52 -44.28 -30.04
C ALA A 94 -3.79 -43.63 -30.62
N VAL A 95 -3.71 -43.02 -31.83
CA VAL A 95 -4.88 -42.42 -32.52
C VAL A 95 -6.03 -43.42 -32.66
N ASN A 96 -5.73 -44.69 -32.97
CA ASN A 96 -6.75 -45.73 -33.11
C ASN A 96 -7.42 -46.12 -31.78
N LEU A 97 -6.78 -45.83 -30.64
CA LEU A 97 -7.25 -46.18 -29.31
C LEU A 97 -8.01 -45.04 -28.62
N LEU A 98 -7.79 -43.79 -29.06
CA LEU A 98 -8.35 -42.59 -28.43
C LEU A 98 -9.84 -42.35 -28.68
N GLY A 99 -10.48 -43.15 -29.54
CA GLY A 99 -11.91 -43.08 -29.83
C GLY A 99 -12.25 -42.20 -31.04
N PRO A 100 -13.52 -41.73 -31.15
CA PRO A 100 -14.03 -41.06 -32.36
C PRO A 100 -13.37 -39.71 -32.64
N ASP A 101 -12.95 -38.99 -31.59
CA ASP A 101 -12.27 -37.69 -31.71
C ASP A 101 -10.76 -37.83 -31.97
N GLY A 102 -10.26 -39.07 -32.00
CA GLY A 102 -8.88 -39.42 -32.35
C GLY A 102 -7.85 -38.63 -31.53
N ILE A 103 -6.97 -37.90 -32.21
CA ILE A 103 -5.89 -37.16 -31.56
C ILE A 103 -6.37 -35.93 -30.75
N ASN A 104 -7.62 -35.50 -30.95
CA ASN A 104 -8.25 -34.39 -30.24
C ASN A 104 -9.13 -34.84 -29.07
N SER A 105 -9.16 -36.15 -28.78
CA SER A 105 -9.83 -36.67 -27.59
C SER A 105 -9.32 -35.98 -26.33
N MET A 106 -10.22 -35.68 -25.41
CA MET A 106 -9.90 -35.05 -24.13
C MET A 106 -9.81 -36.08 -23.01
N SER A 107 -8.85 -35.89 -22.09
CA SER A 107 -8.76 -36.68 -20.87
C SER A 107 -9.87 -36.31 -19.88
N GLU A 108 -9.95 -37.02 -18.76
CA GLU A 108 -10.85 -36.67 -17.64
C GLU A 108 -10.64 -35.24 -17.11
N GLN A 109 -9.46 -34.67 -17.32
CA GLN A 109 -9.11 -33.30 -16.95
C GLN A 109 -9.44 -32.28 -18.05
N GLY A 110 -10.06 -32.73 -19.15
CA GLY A 110 -10.39 -31.89 -20.30
C GLY A 110 -9.19 -31.53 -21.16
N MET A 111 -8.04 -32.19 -20.98
CA MET A 111 -6.81 -31.88 -21.71
C MET A 111 -6.63 -32.79 -22.92
N THR A 112 -6.18 -32.23 -24.03
CA THR A 112 -5.81 -32.99 -25.24
C THR A 112 -4.38 -33.55 -25.12
N PRO A 113 -4.01 -34.57 -25.91
CA PRO A 113 -2.63 -35.05 -25.97
C PRO A 113 -1.62 -33.95 -26.31
N LEU A 114 -2.00 -32.99 -27.16
CA LEU A 114 -1.17 -31.84 -27.52
C LEU A 114 -0.88 -30.98 -26.27
N MET A 115 -1.87 -30.72 -25.42
CA MET A 115 -1.67 -30.00 -24.15
C MET A 115 -0.70 -30.74 -23.22
N TYR A 116 -0.81 -32.07 -23.09
CA TYR A 116 0.16 -32.85 -22.28
C TYR A 116 1.58 -32.76 -22.83
N ALA A 117 1.75 -32.83 -24.16
CA ALA A 117 3.05 -32.66 -24.79
C ALA A 117 3.62 -31.24 -24.54
N CYS A 118 2.76 -30.22 -24.59
CA CYS A 118 3.12 -28.84 -24.29
C CYS A 118 3.55 -28.64 -22.83
N VAL A 119 2.84 -29.24 -21.87
CA VAL A 119 3.22 -29.19 -20.44
C VAL A 119 4.60 -29.83 -20.21
N ARG A 120 4.92 -30.90 -20.96
CA ARG A 120 6.19 -31.63 -20.83
C ARG A 120 7.36 -30.97 -21.55
N GLY A 121 7.10 -30.04 -22.47
CA GLY A 121 8.13 -29.45 -23.32
C GLY A 121 8.67 -30.43 -24.38
N ASP A 122 7.90 -31.45 -24.75
CA ASP A 122 8.32 -32.47 -25.71
C ASP A 122 8.09 -31.97 -27.14
N GLU A 123 9.04 -31.20 -27.67
CA GLU A 123 8.98 -30.58 -29.00
C GLU A 123 8.72 -31.60 -30.12
N ALA A 124 9.39 -32.76 -30.07
CA ALA A 124 9.23 -33.81 -31.07
C ALA A 124 7.82 -34.41 -31.04
N MET A 125 7.26 -34.63 -29.85
CA MET A 125 5.87 -35.07 -29.71
C MET A 125 4.89 -33.99 -30.17
N VAL A 126 5.12 -32.72 -29.83
CA VAL A 126 4.27 -31.60 -30.29
C VAL A 126 4.22 -31.55 -31.82
N GLN A 127 5.37 -31.60 -32.49
CA GLN A 127 5.43 -31.63 -33.96
C GLN A 127 4.64 -32.82 -34.53
N MET A 128 4.86 -34.02 -34.00
CA MET A 128 4.19 -35.23 -34.48
C MET A 128 2.68 -35.23 -34.26
N LEU A 129 2.21 -34.63 -33.15
CA LEU A 129 0.79 -34.47 -32.87
C LEU A 129 0.15 -33.46 -33.83
N LEU A 130 0.83 -32.34 -34.11
CA LEU A 130 0.39 -31.35 -35.10
C LEU A 130 0.33 -31.97 -36.52
N ASP A 131 1.36 -32.73 -36.91
CA ASP A 131 1.39 -33.46 -38.19
C ASP A 131 0.25 -34.50 -38.30
N ALA A 132 -0.19 -35.05 -37.16
CA ALA A 132 -1.31 -35.99 -37.07
C ALA A 132 -2.69 -35.29 -37.06
N GLY A 133 -2.75 -33.96 -37.16
CA GLY A 133 -3.99 -33.19 -37.20
C GLY A 133 -4.55 -32.79 -35.84
N ALA A 134 -3.69 -32.69 -34.82
CA ALA A 134 -4.10 -32.12 -33.53
C ALA A 134 -4.51 -30.66 -33.69
N ASP A 135 -5.64 -30.30 -33.09
CA ASP A 135 -6.13 -28.92 -33.08
C ASP A 135 -5.30 -28.08 -32.11
N ILE A 136 -4.61 -27.10 -32.68
CA ILE A 136 -3.67 -26.22 -31.98
C ILE A 136 -4.36 -25.21 -31.05
N ASN A 137 -5.65 -24.93 -31.29
CA ASN A 137 -6.42 -23.95 -30.53
C ASN A 137 -7.50 -24.60 -29.65
N SER A 138 -7.47 -25.92 -29.47
CA SER A 138 -8.36 -26.60 -28.54
C SER A 138 -8.24 -26.01 -27.15
N GLU A 139 -9.37 -25.77 -26.49
CA GLU A 139 -9.45 -25.19 -25.15
C GLU A 139 -9.97 -26.22 -24.14
N VAL A 140 -9.44 -26.19 -22.92
CA VAL A 140 -9.98 -27.00 -21.83
C VAL A 140 -11.40 -26.50 -21.49
N PRO A 141 -12.43 -27.37 -21.43
CA PRO A 141 -13.80 -26.93 -21.20
C PRO A 141 -14.00 -26.15 -19.89
N SER A 142 -14.76 -25.05 -19.96
CA SER A 142 -15.09 -24.20 -18.81
C SER A 142 -16.26 -24.73 -17.96
N THR A 143 -17.13 -25.57 -18.53
CA THR A 143 -18.43 -25.93 -17.93
C THR A 143 -18.35 -27.04 -16.87
N VAL A 144 -18.72 -26.70 -15.64
CA VAL A 144 -18.71 -27.60 -14.46
C VAL A 144 -19.68 -28.79 -14.61
N ASN A 145 -20.77 -28.61 -15.35
CA ASN A 145 -21.85 -29.61 -15.45
C ASN A 145 -21.52 -30.79 -16.37
N LYS A 146 -20.64 -30.59 -17.37
CA LYS A 146 -20.23 -31.66 -18.31
C LYS A 146 -18.92 -32.32 -17.89
N HIS A 147 -18.00 -31.57 -17.27
CA HIS A 147 -16.71 -32.08 -16.81
C HIS A 147 -16.39 -31.62 -15.38
N PRO A 148 -17.01 -32.24 -14.35
CA PRO A 148 -16.82 -31.83 -12.95
C PRO A 148 -15.40 -32.08 -12.42
N SER A 149 -14.62 -32.94 -13.09
CA SER A 149 -13.25 -33.30 -12.71
C SER A 149 -12.19 -32.32 -13.20
N VAL A 150 -12.55 -31.30 -13.99
CA VAL A 150 -11.60 -30.31 -14.53
C VAL A 150 -11.21 -29.33 -13.42
N TYR A 151 -9.91 -29.27 -13.16
CA TYR A 151 -9.34 -28.35 -12.17
C TYR A 151 -9.66 -26.91 -12.56
N PRO A 152 -10.06 -26.05 -11.59
CA PRO A 152 -10.34 -24.64 -11.86
C PRO A 152 -9.24 -23.88 -12.59
N GLU A 153 -7.97 -24.25 -12.36
CA GLU A 153 -6.77 -23.59 -12.88
C GLU A 153 -6.44 -23.96 -14.33
N THR A 154 -6.92 -25.11 -14.81
CA THR A 154 -6.64 -25.58 -16.19
C THR A 154 -7.75 -25.21 -17.15
N ARG A 155 -8.86 -24.64 -16.67
CA ARG A 155 -10.02 -24.29 -17.51
C ARG A 155 -9.64 -23.23 -18.53
N GLN A 156 -10.16 -23.40 -19.73
CA GLN A 156 -9.90 -22.53 -20.88
C GLN A 156 -8.40 -22.40 -21.19
N GLY A 157 -7.57 -23.33 -20.70
CA GLY A 157 -6.19 -23.44 -21.11
C GLY A 157 -6.12 -23.93 -22.55
N THR A 158 -5.24 -23.33 -23.34
CA THR A 158 -4.84 -23.76 -24.68
C THR A 158 -3.47 -24.44 -24.64
N PRO A 159 -3.08 -25.21 -25.67
CA PRO A 159 -1.71 -25.71 -25.82
C PRO A 159 -0.65 -24.60 -25.61
N LEU A 160 -0.87 -23.41 -26.18
CA LEU A 160 0.02 -22.27 -26.07
C LEU A 160 0.15 -21.76 -24.63
N THR A 161 -0.97 -21.57 -23.91
CA THR A 161 -0.93 -21.10 -22.51
C THR A 161 -0.21 -22.09 -21.59
N PHE A 162 -0.36 -23.40 -21.82
CA PHE A 162 0.37 -24.41 -21.05
C PHE A 162 1.87 -24.40 -21.34
N ALA A 163 2.27 -24.28 -22.61
CA ALA A 163 3.68 -24.17 -22.99
C ALA A 163 4.32 -22.92 -22.37
N VAL A 164 3.62 -21.79 -22.38
CA VAL A 164 4.06 -20.53 -21.77
C VAL A 164 4.15 -20.62 -20.25
N LEU A 165 3.13 -21.17 -19.59
CA LEU A 165 3.12 -21.36 -18.13
C LEU A 165 4.32 -22.18 -17.64
N GLN A 166 4.72 -23.18 -18.42
CA GLN A 166 5.87 -24.03 -18.09
C GLN A 166 7.21 -23.47 -18.59
N GLY A 167 7.22 -22.38 -19.36
CA GLY A 167 8.44 -21.73 -19.82
C GLY A 167 9.11 -22.41 -21.03
N HIS A 168 8.41 -23.28 -21.77
CA HIS A 168 8.99 -24.08 -22.86
C HIS A 168 9.11 -23.28 -24.17
N ILE A 169 10.13 -22.42 -24.27
CA ILE A 169 10.34 -21.50 -25.41
C ILE A 169 10.32 -22.21 -26.78
N PRO A 170 11.03 -23.35 -27.00
CA PRO A 170 11.00 -24.02 -28.31
C PRO A 170 9.60 -24.50 -28.70
N VAL A 171 8.84 -25.01 -27.73
CA VAL A 171 7.44 -25.43 -27.96
C VAL A 171 6.55 -24.23 -28.25
N VAL A 172 6.71 -23.12 -27.52
CA VAL A 172 5.96 -21.88 -27.78
C VAL A 172 6.25 -21.36 -29.19
N GLN A 173 7.51 -21.32 -29.60
CA GLN A 173 7.89 -20.93 -30.95
C GLN A 173 7.26 -21.85 -32.00
N LEU A 174 7.34 -23.17 -31.80
CA LEU A 174 6.75 -24.16 -32.70
C LEU A 174 5.23 -23.98 -32.84
N LEU A 175 4.51 -23.75 -31.74
CA LEU A 175 3.07 -23.53 -31.76
C LEU A 175 2.71 -22.24 -32.50
N LEU A 176 3.45 -21.15 -32.26
CA LEU A 176 3.23 -19.87 -32.92
C LEU A 176 3.57 -19.93 -34.42
N ASP A 177 4.59 -20.70 -34.82
CA ASP A 177 4.94 -20.94 -36.22
C ASP A 177 3.83 -21.72 -36.96
N ASN A 178 3.10 -22.58 -36.23
CA ASN A 178 1.93 -23.31 -36.71
C ASN A 178 0.60 -22.54 -36.54
N ARG A 179 0.66 -21.21 -36.34
CA ARG A 179 -0.51 -20.31 -36.24
C ARG A 179 -1.43 -20.57 -35.04
N ALA A 180 -0.87 -20.94 -33.89
CA ALA A 180 -1.60 -20.87 -32.62
C ALA A 180 -2.11 -19.44 -32.36
N ASN A 181 -3.29 -19.31 -31.76
CA ASN A 181 -3.83 -18.02 -31.37
C ASN A 181 -2.94 -17.39 -30.28
N VAL A 182 -2.33 -16.26 -30.59
CA VAL A 182 -1.39 -15.55 -29.70
C VAL A 182 -2.05 -15.11 -28.39
N GLU A 183 -3.36 -14.83 -28.43
CA GLU A 183 -4.16 -14.44 -27.28
C GLU A 183 -4.76 -15.63 -26.50
N GLY A 184 -4.42 -16.87 -26.89
CA GLY A 184 -4.91 -18.08 -26.23
C GLY A 184 -6.40 -18.32 -26.44
N ALA A 185 -7.14 -18.54 -25.36
CA ALA A 185 -8.58 -18.86 -25.38
C ALA A 185 -9.49 -17.62 -25.29
N LEU A 186 -8.94 -16.41 -25.41
CA LEU A 186 -9.75 -15.20 -25.39
C LEU A 186 -10.71 -15.19 -26.59
N GLN A 187 -12.01 -15.07 -26.27
CA GLN A 187 -13.09 -14.93 -27.26
C GLN A 187 -13.79 -13.58 -27.07
N ASP A 188 -14.10 -12.91 -28.18
CA ASP A 188 -14.82 -11.64 -28.17
C ASP A 188 -16.17 -11.77 -27.43
N GLY A 189 -16.33 -11.02 -26.33
CA GLY A 189 -17.60 -10.86 -25.62
C GLY A 189 -17.90 -11.87 -24.50
N ALA A 190 -16.95 -12.73 -24.11
CA ALA A 190 -17.07 -13.58 -22.92
C ALA A 190 -16.57 -12.86 -21.66
N GLU A 191 -17.03 -13.28 -20.47
CA GLU A 191 -16.43 -12.81 -19.21
C GLU A 191 -14.97 -13.31 -19.12
N ASN A 192 -14.02 -12.37 -19.21
CA ASN A 192 -12.59 -12.63 -19.37
C ASN A 192 -11.91 -13.11 -18.08
N TYR A 193 -12.11 -14.38 -17.72
CA TYR A 193 -11.48 -15.01 -16.56
C TYR A 193 -10.12 -15.68 -16.86
N THR A 194 -9.65 -15.62 -18.11
CA THR A 194 -8.49 -16.38 -18.59
C THR A 194 -7.32 -15.47 -18.89
N GLU A 195 -6.18 -15.71 -18.25
CA GLU A 195 -4.95 -14.96 -18.52
C GLU A 195 -4.41 -15.27 -19.92
N THR A 196 -3.96 -14.25 -20.63
CA THR A 196 -3.34 -14.39 -21.95
C THR A 196 -1.94 -15.00 -21.83
N PRO A 197 -1.41 -15.64 -22.89
CA PRO A 197 -0.02 -16.06 -22.91
C PRO A 197 0.95 -14.92 -22.53
N LEU A 198 0.71 -13.70 -22.99
CA LEU A 198 1.58 -12.56 -22.68
C LEU A 198 1.49 -12.15 -21.20
N GLN A 199 0.30 -12.18 -20.60
CA GLN A 199 0.10 -11.94 -19.18
C GLN A 199 0.80 -12.98 -18.31
N LEU A 200 0.68 -14.28 -18.64
CA LEU A 200 1.40 -15.37 -17.96
C LEU A 200 2.91 -15.19 -18.03
N ALA A 201 3.44 -14.90 -19.22
CA ALA A 201 4.87 -14.64 -19.40
C ALA A 201 5.33 -13.39 -18.62
N SER A 202 4.48 -12.37 -18.55
CA SER A 202 4.75 -11.13 -17.82
C SER A 202 4.77 -11.32 -16.30
N ALA A 203 3.83 -12.11 -15.76
CA ALA A 203 3.79 -12.48 -14.34
C ALA A 203 4.97 -13.36 -13.94
N ALA A 204 5.35 -14.31 -14.81
CA ALA A 204 6.52 -15.17 -14.61
C ALA A 204 7.86 -14.42 -14.75
N GLY A 205 7.87 -13.25 -15.39
CA GLY A 205 9.09 -12.48 -15.63
C GLY A 205 9.97 -13.03 -16.75
N ASN A 206 9.42 -13.88 -17.62
CA ASN A 206 10.17 -14.53 -18.69
C ASN A 206 10.34 -13.56 -19.88
N PHE A 207 11.45 -12.83 -19.88
CA PHE A 207 11.77 -11.81 -20.88
C PHE A 207 11.80 -12.36 -22.32
N GLU A 208 12.30 -13.58 -22.50
CA GLU A 208 12.40 -14.21 -23.83
C GLU A 208 11.01 -14.56 -24.36
N LEU A 209 10.14 -15.16 -23.55
CA LEU A 209 8.75 -15.42 -23.93
C LEU A 209 7.96 -14.14 -24.19
N VAL A 210 8.13 -13.11 -23.36
CA VAL A 210 7.51 -11.80 -23.59
C VAL A 210 7.96 -11.22 -24.93
N SER A 211 9.26 -11.28 -25.24
CA SER A 211 9.78 -10.79 -26.51
C SER A 211 9.19 -11.58 -27.69
N LEU A 212 9.18 -12.91 -27.61
CA LEU A 212 8.63 -13.78 -28.65
C LEU A 212 7.14 -13.52 -28.88
N LEU A 213 6.34 -13.42 -27.83
CA LEU A 213 4.89 -13.19 -27.94
C LEU A 213 4.58 -11.81 -28.52
N LEU A 214 5.31 -10.77 -28.12
CA LEU A 214 5.17 -9.43 -28.69
C LEU A 214 5.55 -9.40 -30.18
N GLU A 215 6.62 -10.11 -30.58
CA GLU A 215 7.02 -10.24 -31.99
C GLU A 215 5.97 -10.94 -32.86
N ARG A 216 5.12 -11.78 -32.25
CA ARG A 216 3.98 -12.42 -32.93
C ARG A 216 2.67 -11.63 -32.85
N GLY A 217 2.69 -10.41 -32.30
CA GLY A 217 1.54 -9.50 -32.28
C GLY A 217 0.61 -9.64 -31.07
N ALA A 218 1.13 -10.13 -29.92
CA ALA A 218 0.38 -10.14 -28.67
C ALA A 218 0.07 -8.71 -28.18
N ASP A 219 -1.17 -8.42 -27.79
CA ASP A 219 -1.56 -7.10 -27.29
C ASP A 219 -1.34 -6.99 -25.76
N PRO A 220 -0.42 -6.13 -25.28
CA PRO A 220 -0.14 -5.94 -23.86
C PRO A 220 -1.25 -5.19 -23.10
N MET A 221 -2.22 -4.59 -23.80
CA MET A 221 -3.32 -3.82 -23.21
C MET A 221 -4.54 -4.67 -22.88
N ILE A 222 -4.58 -5.94 -23.30
CA ILE A 222 -5.66 -6.83 -22.95
C ILE A 222 -5.66 -7.04 -21.44
N GLY A 223 -6.77 -6.62 -20.82
CA GLY A 223 -7.02 -6.80 -19.41
C GLY A 223 -7.90 -8.02 -19.17
N THR A 224 -7.57 -8.81 -18.16
CA THR A 224 -8.36 -9.98 -17.73
C THR A 224 -8.56 -9.95 -16.22
N VAL A 225 -9.64 -10.53 -15.73
CA VAL A 225 -9.89 -10.60 -14.28
C VAL A 225 -9.08 -11.75 -13.69
N CYS A 226 -8.07 -11.45 -12.87
CA CYS A 226 -7.27 -12.48 -12.20
C CYS A 226 -8.12 -13.29 -11.21
N ARG A 227 -8.16 -14.62 -11.36
CA ARG A 227 -8.87 -15.53 -10.45
C ARG A 227 -8.00 -15.89 -9.25
N ASN A 228 -7.70 -14.92 -8.38
CA ASN A 228 -7.09 -15.22 -7.09
C ASN A 228 -8.18 -15.42 -6.04
N GLY A 229 -8.37 -16.66 -5.58
CA GLY A 229 -9.38 -17.07 -4.59
C GLY A 229 -9.24 -16.49 -3.18
N ILE A 230 -8.55 -15.36 -3.02
CA ILE A 230 -8.26 -14.73 -1.72
C ILE A 230 -8.46 -13.19 -1.75
N SER A 231 -8.91 -12.58 -2.85
CA SER A 231 -9.20 -11.14 -2.85
C SER A 231 -10.57 -10.82 -3.45
N SER A 232 -11.44 -10.23 -2.63
CA SER A 232 -12.78 -9.75 -2.99
C SER A 232 -12.79 -8.23 -3.24
N ALA A 233 -11.68 -7.64 -3.65
CA ALA A 233 -11.67 -6.27 -4.15
C ALA A 233 -11.88 -6.31 -5.68
N PRO A 234 -12.71 -5.43 -6.26
CA PRO A 234 -12.90 -5.34 -7.69
C PRO A 234 -11.66 -4.64 -8.26
N LEU A 235 -10.51 -5.31 -8.23
CA LEU A 235 -9.34 -4.83 -8.93
C LEU A 235 -9.60 -5.08 -10.42
N GLY A 236 -9.62 -3.99 -11.18
CA GLY A 236 -9.93 -3.98 -12.60
C GLY A 236 -9.07 -4.96 -13.40
N ASP A 237 -9.45 -5.13 -14.65
CA ASP A 237 -8.84 -6.04 -15.60
C ASP A 237 -7.30 -5.90 -15.59
N MET A 238 -6.58 -6.88 -15.02
CA MET A 238 -5.12 -6.85 -14.97
C MET A 238 -4.59 -7.04 -16.39
N ASN A 239 -3.76 -6.12 -16.82
CA ASN A 239 -3.07 -6.20 -18.10
C ASN A 239 -1.62 -6.67 -17.90
N SER A 240 -0.90 -6.90 -19.00
CA SER A 240 0.49 -7.36 -18.92
C SER A 240 1.41 -6.37 -18.21
N TYR A 241 1.15 -5.07 -18.31
CA TYR A 241 1.90 -4.03 -17.59
C TYR A 241 1.70 -4.14 -16.08
N SER A 242 0.45 -4.30 -15.62
CA SER A 242 0.14 -4.40 -14.20
C SER A 242 0.68 -5.69 -13.58
N LEU A 243 0.65 -6.82 -14.30
CA LEU A 243 1.27 -8.07 -13.84
C LEU A 243 2.79 -7.96 -13.74
N ALA A 244 3.47 -7.44 -14.77
CA ALA A 244 4.92 -7.23 -14.72
C ALA A 244 5.30 -6.28 -13.57
N ALA A 245 4.48 -5.26 -13.31
CA ALA A 245 4.68 -4.29 -12.23
C ALA A 245 4.40 -4.88 -10.84
N ALA A 246 3.35 -5.70 -10.68
CA ALA A 246 2.97 -6.36 -9.43
C ALA A 246 4.02 -7.38 -8.97
N HIS A 247 4.69 -8.05 -9.91
CA HIS A 247 5.73 -9.04 -9.62
C HIS A 247 7.17 -8.48 -9.65
N GLY A 248 7.35 -7.19 -9.97
CA GLY A 248 8.65 -6.53 -9.90
C GLY A 248 9.57 -6.77 -11.10
N HIS A 249 9.03 -7.24 -12.23
CA HIS A 249 9.80 -7.57 -13.43
C HIS A 249 10.10 -6.33 -14.27
N ARG A 250 10.99 -5.47 -13.76
CA ARG A 250 11.34 -4.18 -14.40
C ARG A 250 11.82 -4.30 -15.85
N ASN A 251 12.59 -5.34 -16.18
CA ASN A 251 13.10 -5.56 -17.54
C ASN A 251 11.98 -5.92 -18.52
N VAL A 252 11.06 -6.78 -18.08
CA VAL A 252 9.85 -7.14 -18.82
C VAL A 252 8.96 -5.91 -19.02
N PHE A 253 8.74 -5.14 -17.96
CA PHE A 253 7.96 -3.90 -18.02
C PHE A 253 8.50 -2.92 -19.07
N ARG A 254 9.83 -2.74 -19.13
CA ARG A 254 10.48 -1.91 -20.15
C ARG A 254 10.35 -2.48 -21.56
N LYS A 255 10.42 -3.79 -21.73
CA LYS A 255 10.21 -4.44 -23.03
C LYS A 255 8.78 -4.20 -23.53
N LEU A 256 7.78 -4.36 -22.66
CA LEU A 256 6.37 -4.07 -22.98
C LEU A 256 6.20 -2.61 -23.45
N LEU A 257 6.86 -1.66 -22.76
CA LEU A 257 6.85 -0.25 -23.17
C LEU A 257 7.48 -0.01 -24.54
N SER A 258 8.61 -0.67 -24.84
CA SER A 258 9.36 -0.44 -26.09
C SER A 258 8.59 -0.83 -27.35
N GLN A 259 7.78 -1.89 -27.31
CA GLN A 259 7.00 -2.37 -28.46
C GLN A 259 5.85 -1.41 -28.81
N SER A 260 5.23 -0.79 -27.79
CA SER A 260 4.18 0.21 -27.99
C SER A 260 4.65 1.50 -28.71
N GLU A 261 5.96 1.75 -28.78
CA GLU A 261 6.53 2.88 -29.53
C GLU A 261 6.83 2.51 -30.99
N GLN A 262 7.07 1.24 -31.27
CA GLN A 262 7.37 0.75 -32.62
C GLN A 262 6.12 0.77 -33.53
N GLU A 263 4.94 0.46 -32.98
CA GLU A 263 3.66 0.57 -33.71
C GLU A 263 3.32 2.01 -34.15
N LYS A 264 3.89 3.03 -33.49
CA LYS A 264 3.71 4.44 -33.88
C LYS A 264 4.59 4.86 -35.05
N GLY A 265 5.66 4.12 -35.36
CA GLY A 265 6.59 4.46 -36.43
C GLY A 265 6.12 4.04 -37.83
N ASP A 266 5.28 3.00 -37.91
CA ASP A 266 4.93 2.35 -39.18
C ASP A 266 3.58 2.80 -39.79
N VAL A 267 2.83 3.68 -39.12
CA VAL A 267 1.55 4.18 -39.63
C VAL A 267 1.43 5.69 -39.47
N LEU A 268 2.30 6.45 -40.15
CA LEU A 268 1.92 7.80 -40.57
C LEU A 268 0.90 7.63 -41.70
N SER A 269 -0.38 7.81 -41.41
CA SER A 269 -1.41 7.78 -42.44
C SER A 269 -1.23 8.98 -43.37
N LEU A 270 -1.57 8.83 -44.66
CA LEU A 270 -1.48 9.90 -45.67
C LEU A 270 -2.21 11.20 -45.25
N GLU A 271 -3.15 11.11 -44.30
CA GLU A 271 -3.88 12.21 -43.70
C GLU A 271 -3.02 13.09 -42.78
N GLU A 272 -2.05 12.52 -42.07
CA GLU A 272 -1.12 13.28 -41.21
C GLU A 272 -0.12 14.09 -42.06
N ILE A 273 0.27 13.57 -43.23
CA ILE A 273 1.13 14.30 -44.20
C ILE A 273 0.38 15.47 -44.84
N LEU A 274 -0.95 15.35 -45.01
CA LEU A 274 -1.76 16.38 -45.66
C LEU A 274 -2.33 17.44 -44.69
N ALA A 275 -2.28 17.19 -43.38
CA ALA A 275 -2.82 18.09 -42.35
C ALA A 275 -1.85 19.21 -41.91
N GLU A 276 -0.58 19.21 -42.32
CA GLU A 276 0.40 20.24 -41.96
C GLU A 276 0.30 21.55 -42.78
N SER A 277 -0.69 21.68 -43.66
CA SER A 277 -0.88 22.91 -44.45
C SER A 277 -2.33 23.38 -44.52
N SER A 278 -2.94 23.78 -43.40
CA SER A 278 -3.93 24.87 -43.39
C SER A 278 -4.32 25.28 -41.95
N ASP A 279 -3.98 26.51 -41.60
CA ASP A 279 -4.32 27.21 -40.35
C ASP A 279 -5.71 27.93 -40.47
N PRO A 280 -6.26 28.63 -39.45
CA PRO A 280 -7.49 28.21 -38.76
C PRO A 280 -8.70 29.17 -38.98
N ALA A 281 -9.92 28.63 -39.14
CA ALA A 281 -11.16 29.40 -38.96
C ALA A 281 -12.41 28.54 -38.69
N VAL A 282 -12.93 28.67 -37.46
CA VAL A 282 -14.31 28.54 -36.96
C VAL A 282 -15.40 27.96 -37.89
N LYS A 283 -16.03 26.83 -37.51
CA LYS A 283 -17.50 26.70 -37.20
C LYS A 283 -17.90 25.28 -36.76
N ARG A 284 -18.83 25.24 -35.80
CA ARG A 284 -19.51 24.05 -35.23
C ARG A 284 -20.51 23.44 -36.22
N LEU A 285 -20.58 22.10 -36.31
CA LEU A 285 -21.76 21.22 -36.06
C LEU A 285 -21.67 19.86 -36.79
N ALA A 286 -22.15 18.83 -36.08
CA ALA A 286 -22.52 17.45 -36.46
C ALA A 286 -21.44 16.35 -36.30
N PRO A 287 -21.80 15.18 -35.71
CA PRO A 287 -20.89 14.07 -35.46
C PRO A 287 -20.87 13.13 -36.67
N GLN A 288 -19.74 13.03 -37.35
CA GLN A 288 -19.47 11.91 -38.23
C GLN A 288 -18.33 11.07 -37.63
N ALA A 289 -18.65 9.78 -37.50
CA ALA A 289 -17.80 8.72 -37.03
C ALA A 289 -16.58 8.53 -37.97
N ASN A 290 -15.54 7.93 -37.40
CA ASN A 290 -14.27 7.48 -38.03
C ASN A 290 -13.11 8.47 -38.06
N GLY A 291 -12.67 8.90 -36.87
CA GLY A 291 -11.35 9.54 -36.67
C GLY A 291 -10.80 9.37 -35.24
N GLY A 292 -10.99 8.20 -34.62
CA GLY A 292 -10.84 8.01 -33.17
C GLY A 292 -9.81 6.99 -32.68
N GLY A 293 -8.96 6.43 -33.54
CA GLY A 293 -8.04 5.33 -33.19
C GLY A 293 -6.92 5.74 -32.24
N THR A 294 -6.16 6.79 -32.58
CA THR A 294 -4.93 7.21 -31.88
C THR A 294 -5.17 7.89 -30.53
N LEU A 295 -6.28 8.63 -30.38
CA LEU A 295 -6.63 9.27 -29.10
C LEU A 295 -7.22 8.27 -28.08
N ARG A 296 -7.84 7.19 -28.56
CA ARG A 296 -8.38 6.11 -27.70
C ARG A 296 -7.27 5.25 -27.11
N THR A 297 -6.26 4.90 -27.90
CA THR A 297 -5.11 4.08 -27.45
C THR A 297 -4.27 4.81 -26.39
N GLY A 298 -4.08 6.13 -26.51
CA GLY A 298 -3.38 6.93 -25.50
C GLY A 298 -4.06 6.97 -24.12
N LYS A 299 -5.40 7.07 -24.10
CA LYS A 299 -6.17 7.05 -22.84
C LYS A 299 -6.19 5.66 -22.20
N ALA A 300 -6.31 4.60 -23.02
CA ALA A 300 -6.24 3.22 -22.55
C ALA A 300 -4.86 2.92 -21.94
N ARG A 301 -3.78 3.31 -22.64
CA ARG A 301 -2.41 3.19 -22.14
C ARG A 301 -2.19 3.92 -20.83
N LEU A 302 -2.69 5.14 -20.70
CA LEU A 302 -2.55 5.89 -19.45
C LEU A 302 -3.27 5.21 -18.28
N ARG A 303 -4.44 4.59 -18.53
CA ARG A 303 -5.16 3.80 -17.51
C ARG A 303 -4.36 2.57 -17.10
N ALA A 304 -3.87 1.81 -18.08
CA ALA A 304 -3.03 0.63 -17.83
C ALA A 304 -1.77 0.98 -17.02
N LEU A 305 -1.10 2.09 -17.33
CA LEU A 305 0.07 2.54 -16.58
C LEU A 305 -0.28 3.04 -15.17
N ARG A 306 -1.46 3.64 -14.96
CA ARG A 306 -1.93 4.01 -13.61
C ARG A 306 -2.21 2.78 -12.76
N GLU A 307 -2.84 1.76 -13.32
CA GLU A 307 -3.03 0.47 -12.66
C GLU A 307 -1.68 -0.18 -12.36
N ALA A 308 -0.76 -0.24 -13.32
CA ALA A 308 0.58 -0.76 -13.09
C ALA A 308 1.32 0.00 -11.97
N MET A 309 1.21 1.32 -11.91
CA MET A 309 1.78 2.14 -10.83
C MET A 309 1.16 1.80 -9.47
N TYR A 310 -0.16 1.59 -9.42
CA TYR A 310 -0.86 1.15 -8.21
C TYR A 310 -0.29 -0.19 -7.72
N HIS A 311 -0.20 -1.17 -8.60
CA HIS A 311 0.30 -2.50 -8.26
C HIS A 311 1.77 -2.52 -7.86
N SER A 312 2.64 -1.79 -8.57
CA SER A 312 4.05 -1.72 -8.19
C SER A 312 4.25 -1.03 -6.85
N ALA A 313 3.44 -0.01 -6.52
CA ALA A 313 3.50 0.65 -5.22
C ALA A 313 3.08 -0.30 -4.08
N GLU A 314 1.93 -0.96 -4.20
CA GLU A 314 1.39 -1.91 -3.20
C GLU A 314 2.33 -3.09 -2.93
N HIS A 315 3.03 -3.59 -3.95
CA HIS A 315 3.97 -4.71 -3.81
C HIS A 315 5.40 -4.25 -3.47
N GLY A 316 5.65 -2.95 -3.35
CA GLY A 316 6.94 -2.38 -2.94
C GLY A 316 8.02 -2.33 -4.03
N HIS A 317 7.63 -2.42 -5.31
CA HIS A 317 8.51 -2.33 -6.47
C HIS A 317 8.74 -0.88 -6.92
N VAL A 318 9.35 -0.08 -6.03
CA VAL A 318 9.52 1.38 -6.20
C VAL A 318 10.21 1.77 -7.50
N ASP A 319 11.24 1.05 -7.94
CA ASP A 319 11.97 1.42 -9.15
C ASP A 319 11.07 1.38 -10.41
N ILE A 320 10.08 0.48 -10.44
CA ILE A 320 9.07 0.44 -11.50
C ILE A 320 8.14 1.64 -11.36
N THR A 321 7.64 1.93 -10.15
CA THR A 321 6.79 3.09 -9.89
C THR A 321 7.43 4.41 -10.35
N ILE A 322 8.73 4.60 -10.06
CA ILE A 322 9.49 5.78 -10.49
C ILE A 322 9.69 5.79 -12.00
N ASP A 323 9.98 4.64 -12.63
CA ASP A 323 10.03 4.53 -14.09
C ASP A 323 8.67 4.94 -14.70
N ILE A 324 7.54 4.51 -14.14
CA ILE A 324 6.20 4.90 -14.63
C ILE A 324 5.93 6.39 -14.40
N ARG A 325 6.35 6.95 -13.26
CA ARG A 325 6.27 8.39 -12.99
C ARG A 325 7.03 9.20 -14.04
N SER A 326 8.20 8.73 -14.45
CA SER A 326 9.02 9.40 -15.48
C SER A 326 8.35 9.43 -16.87
N LEU A 327 7.38 8.54 -17.12
CA LEU A 327 6.55 8.52 -18.34
C LEU A 327 5.39 9.54 -18.30
N GLY A 328 5.29 10.35 -17.24
CA GLY A 328 4.29 11.41 -17.12
C GLY A 328 2.98 10.99 -16.43
N VAL A 329 2.92 9.78 -15.86
CA VAL A 329 1.79 9.40 -14.99
C VAL A 329 1.85 10.22 -13.71
N PRO A 330 0.78 10.93 -13.31
CA PRO A 330 0.77 11.70 -12.07
C PRO A 330 0.71 10.76 -10.87
N TRP A 331 1.29 11.23 -9.75
CA TRP A 331 1.11 10.57 -8.45
C TRP A 331 -0.36 10.60 -8.05
N THR A 332 -0.85 9.49 -7.51
CA THR A 332 -1.99 9.54 -6.59
C THR A 332 -1.45 9.60 -5.16
N LEU A 333 -2.25 10.14 -4.23
CA LEU A 333 -1.86 10.18 -2.81
C LEU A 333 -1.41 8.80 -2.29
N HIS A 334 -2.18 7.76 -2.58
CA HIS A 334 -1.89 6.39 -2.18
C HIS A 334 -0.57 5.85 -2.78
N THR A 335 -0.38 5.96 -4.10
CA THR A 335 0.83 5.45 -4.76
C THR A 335 2.09 6.17 -4.33
N TRP A 336 1.99 7.49 -4.10
CA TRP A 336 3.08 8.28 -3.53
C TRP A 336 3.40 7.85 -2.10
N LEU A 337 2.37 7.65 -1.27
CA LEU A 337 2.53 7.28 0.13
C LEU A 337 3.20 5.91 0.29
N GLU A 338 2.71 4.90 -0.43
CA GLU A 338 3.29 3.55 -0.37
C GLU A 338 4.71 3.51 -0.96
N SER A 339 4.97 4.31 -2.00
CA SER A 339 6.34 4.48 -2.52
C SER A 339 7.27 5.16 -1.50
N LEU A 340 6.78 6.15 -0.75
CA LEU A 340 7.53 6.80 0.31
C LEU A 340 7.79 5.85 1.48
N ARG A 341 6.78 5.07 1.89
CA ARG A 341 6.85 4.08 2.96
C ARG A 341 7.92 3.02 2.65
N THR A 342 7.84 2.45 1.46
CA THR A 342 8.77 1.41 1.00
C THR A 342 10.20 1.95 0.88
N CYS A 343 10.38 3.17 0.35
CA CYS A 343 11.69 3.86 0.35
C CYS A 343 12.26 4.06 1.75
N PHE A 344 11.39 4.42 2.71
CA PHE A 344 11.78 4.64 4.10
C PHE A 344 12.23 3.35 4.78
N ILE A 345 11.46 2.26 4.62
CA ILE A 345 11.79 0.93 5.13
C ILE A 345 13.11 0.41 4.52
N GLN A 346 13.32 0.63 3.22
CA GLN A 346 14.55 0.24 2.51
C GLN A 346 15.72 1.22 2.71
N HIS A 347 15.53 2.30 3.48
CA HIS A 347 16.52 3.36 3.74
C HIS A 347 17.10 4.02 2.47
N ARG A 348 16.33 4.12 1.38
CA ARG A 348 16.75 4.71 0.09
C ARG A 348 16.64 6.23 0.09
N ARG A 349 17.55 6.91 0.81
CA ARG A 349 17.53 8.38 1.01
C ARG A 349 17.36 9.24 -0.25
N PRO A 350 18.03 8.97 -1.40
CA PRO A 350 17.86 9.80 -2.59
C PRO A 350 16.43 9.75 -3.16
N LEU A 351 15.78 8.58 -3.09
CA LEU A 351 14.39 8.44 -3.53
C LEU A 351 13.43 9.13 -2.57
N ILE A 352 13.68 9.06 -1.25
CA ILE A 352 12.90 9.82 -0.26
C ILE A 352 12.95 11.32 -0.59
N GLN A 353 14.14 11.87 -0.84
CA GLN A 353 14.29 13.29 -1.21
C GLN A 353 13.56 13.66 -2.50
N GLY A 354 13.59 12.78 -3.51
CA GLY A 354 12.83 12.98 -4.75
C GLY A 354 11.32 12.94 -4.53
N LEU A 355 10.82 11.94 -3.80
CA LEU A 355 9.40 11.77 -3.51
C LEU A 355 8.85 12.93 -2.66
N LEU A 356 9.59 13.40 -1.66
CA LEU A 356 9.17 14.56 -0.86
C LEU A 356 9.10 15.84 -1.71
N LYS A 357 10.02 16.02 -2.67
CA LYS A 357 9.94 17.14 -3.62
C LYS A 357 8.69 17.04 -4.50
N ASP A 358 8.33 15.83 -4.91
CA ASP A 358 7.20 15.57 -5.80
C ASP A 358 5.83 15.72 -5.12
N PHE A 359 5.77 15.87 -3.80
CA PHE A 359 4.50 16.04 -3.06
C PHE A 359 3.67 17.21 -3.60
N SER A 360 4.30 18.29 -4.09
CA SER A 360 3.61 19.43 -4.69
C SER A 360 2.79 19.08 -5.96
N CYS A 361 3.00 17.89 -6.54
CA CYS A 361 2.20 17.40 -7.66
C CYS A 361 0.82 16.87 -7.21
N ILE A 362 0.65 16.52 -5.94
CA ILE A 362 -0.61 16.05 -5.38
C ILE A 362 -1.46 17.27 -5.04
N GLN A 363 -2.66 17.35 -5.63
CA GLN A 363 -3.55 18.47 -5.41
C GLN A 363 -4.24 18.37 -4.04
N GLU A 364 -4.55 19.52 -3.43
CA GLU A 364 -5.24 19.57 -2.12
C GLU A 364 -6.63 18.90 -2.15
N GLU A 365 -7.26 18.81 -3.33
CA GLU A 365 -8.54 18.11 -3.54
C GLU A 365 -8.41 16.59 -3.42
N GLU A 366 -7.20 16.04 -3.56
CA GLU A 366 -6.92 14.60 -3.45
C GLU A 366 -6.57 14.18 -2.01
N TYR A 367 -6.59 15.10 -1.05
CA TYR A 367 -6.32 14.77 0.35
C TYR A 367 -7.45 13.91 0.92
N THR A 368 -7.11 12.69 1.32
CA THR A 368 -8.03 11.71 1.94
C THR A 368 -7.68 11.48 3.41
N GLU A 369 -8.51 10.73 4.13
CA GLU A 369 -8.21 10.28 5.51
C GLU A 369 -6.91 9.46 5.60
N GLU A 370 -6.45 8.87 4.49
CA GLU A 370 -5.19 8.13 4.41
C GLU A 370 -3.98 9.03 4.70
N LEU A 371 -4.00 10.28 4.22
CA LEU A 371 -2.94 11.26 4.50
C LEU A 371 -2.81 11.50 6.01
N ILE A 372 -3.93 11.55 6.74
CA ILE A 372 -3.93 11.79 8.18
C ILE A 372 -3.51 10.54 8.95
N THR A 373 -4.09 9.39 8.61
CA THR A 373 -3.94 8.14 9.37
C THR A 373 -2.61 7.43 9.11
N HIS A 374 -2.06 7.56 7.90
CA HIS A 374 -0.86 6.85 7.47
C HIS A 374 0.24 7.80 6.97
N GLY A 375 -0.14 8.88 6.28
CA GLY A 375 0.81 9.86 5.73
C GLY A 375 1.55 10.70 6.76
N LEU A 376 0.82 11.42 7.63
CA LEU A 376 1.44 12.25 8.66
C LEU A 376 2.33 11.43 9.60
N PRO A 377 1.90 10.27 10.15
CA PRO A 377 2.77 9.46 11.01
C PRO A 377 4.07 9.06 10.31
N LEU A 378 4.00 8.64 9.04
CA LEU A 378 5.17 8.28 8.25
C LEU A 378 6.10 9.48 8.06
N MET A 379 5.58 10.64 7.70
CA MET A 379 6.38 11.86 7.50
C MET A 379 7.04 12.35 8.79
N PHE A 380 6.34 12.33 9.93
CA PHE A 380 6.92 12.67 11.23
C PHE A 380 7.94 11.61 11.70
N GLN A 381 7.75 10.34 11.34
CA GLN A 381 8.74 9.28 11.58
C GLN A 381 10.00 9.47 10.71
N ILE A 382 9.84 9.88 9.45
CA ILE A 382 10.97 10.27 8.59
C ILE A 382 11.67 11.49 9.18
N LEU A 383 10.93 12.51 9.63
CA LEU A 383 11.52 13.69 10.27
C LEU A 383 12.36 13.30 11.49
N ARG A 384 11.81 12.47 12.38
CA ARG A 384 12.48 12.01 13.61
C ARG A 384 13.77 11.24 13.33
N SER A 385 13.72 10.32 12.36
CA SER A 385 14.84 9.43 12.04
C SER A 385 15.89 10.10 11.15
N SER A 386 15.48 11.09 10.35
CA SER A 386 16.38 11.81 9.46
C SER A 386 17.10 12.93 10.19
N LYS A 387 18.43 12.84 10.23
CA LYS A 387 19.32 13.97 10.61
C LYS A 387 19.77 14.77 9.38
N ASN A 388 19.06 14.63 8.27
CA ASN A 388 19.45 15.23 6.99
C ASN A 388 18.68 16.53 6.80
N GLU A 389 19.40 17.64 6.75
CA GLU A 389 18.80 18.98 6.65
C GLU A 389 17.91 19.15 5.42
N VAL A 390 18.25 18.53 4.29
CA VAL A 390 17.44 18.60 3.06
C VAL A 390 16.08 17.94 3.24
N ILE A 391 16.06 16.77 3.89
CA ILE A 391 14.81 16.03 4.16
C ILE A 391 13.94 16.83 5.14
N SER A 392 14.56 17.34 6.21
CA SER A 392 13.86 18.18 7.20
C SER A 392 13.26 19.43 6.57
N GLN A 393 14.00 20.10 5.67
CA GLN A 393 13.53 21.25 4.93
C GLN A 393 12.35 20.89 4.01
N GLN A 394 12.45 19.83 3.22
CA GLN A 394 11.35 19.39 2.35
C GLN A 394 10.09 19.03 3.15
N LEU A 395 10.24 18.31 4.27
CA LEU A 395 9.13 17.99 5.16
C LEU A 395 8.51 19.26 5.77
N SER A 396 9.32 20.25 6.15
CA SER A 396 8.80 21.52 6.65
C SER A 396 7.93 22.26 5.63
N VAL A 397 8.30 22.23 4.35
CA VAL A 397 7.52 22.80 3.25
C VAL A 397 6.19 22.05 3.11
N ILE A 398 6.21 20.71 3.14
CA ILE A 398 5.01 19.88 3.07
C ILE A 398 4.09 20.17 4.25
N PHE A 399 4.60 20.20 5.48
CA PHE A 399 3.78 20.46 6.66
C PHE A 399 3.16 21.87 6.65
N THR A 400 3.91 22.88 6.20
CA THR A 400 3.38 24.24 6.01
C THR A 400 2.32 24.29 4.90
N GLN A 401 2.52 23.56 3.80
CA GLN A 401 1.52 23.44 2.72
C GLN A 401 0.24 22.77 3.24
N CYS A 402 0.36 21.63 3.91
CA CYS A 402 -0.78 20.90 4.49
C CYS A 402 -1.52 21.67 5.59
N TYR A 403 -0.84 22.58 6.30
CA TYR A 403 -1.49 23.45 7.29
C TYR A 403 -2.40 24.51 6.64
N GLY A 404 -2.09 24.87 5.39
CA GLY A 404 -2.85 25.78 4.56
C GLY A 404 -2.60 27.27 4.82
N PRO A 405 -3.10 28.15 3.93
CA PRO A 405 -2.86 29.60 4.00
C PRO A 405 -3.63 30.28 5.15
N PHE A 406 -4.68 29.65 5.66
CA PHE A 406 -5.60 30.21 6.64
C PHE A 406 -4.91 30.64 7.94
N PRO A 407 -5.42 31.68 8.64
CA PRO A 407 -4.87 32.10 9.92
C PRO A 407 -5.05 31.02 10.99
N ILE A 408 -4.14 30.98 11.96
CA ILE A 408 -4.23 30.08 13.12
C ILE A 408 -5.51 30.44 13.89
N PRO A 409 -6.32 29.46 14.33
CA PRO A 409 -7.53 29.73 15.11
C PRO A 409 -7.22 30.61 16.32
N LYS A 410 -7.94 31.74 16.43
CA LYS A 410 -7.70 32.70 17.52
C LYS A 410 -8.29 32.17 18.82
N LEU A 411 -7.58 32.41 19.92
CA LEU A 411 -8.07 32.14 21.26
C LEU A 411 -9.27 33.04 21.59
N THR A 412 -10.35 32.43 22.08
CA THR A 412 -11.57 33.14 22.48
C THR A 412 -11.50 33.53 23.95
N GLU A 413 -11.91 34.77 24.25
CA GLU A 413 -11.89 35.30 25.62
C GLU A 413 -13.06 34.76 26.45
N ILE A 414 -12.78 34.33 27.68
CA ILE A 414 -13.80 33.84 28.60
C ILE A 414 -14.42 35.04 29.34
N LYS A 415 -15.62 35.45 28.93
CA LYS A 415 -16.38 36.51 29.61
C LYS A 415 -17.16 35.97 30.81
N LYS A 416 -16.49 35.71 31.93
CA LYS A 416 -17.16 35.42 33.22
C LYS A 416 -17.48 36.72 33.95
N LYS A 417 -18.77 37.04 34.15
CA LYS A 417 -19.18 38.15 35.04
C LYS A 417 -19.00 37.70 36.49
N GLN A 418 -18.04 38.28 37.20
CA GLN A 418 -17.90 38.10 38.65
C GLN A 418 -19.12 38.69 39.37
N THR A 419 -19.73 37.90 40.25
CA THR A 419 -20.97 38.25 40.99
C THR A 419 -20.73 39.18 42.18
N SER A 420 -19.50 39.16 42.72
CA SER A 420 -19.02 39.99 43.83
C SER A 420 -17.99 40.98 43.31
N ARG A 421 -18.37 42.26 43.21
CA ARG A 421 -17.46 43.36 42.83
C ARG A 421 -17.27 44.28 44.02
N LEU A 422 -16.01 44.54 44.38
CA LEU A 422 -15.63 45.60 45.31
C LEU A 422 -14.97 46.71 44.50
N ASP A 423 -15.21 47.97 44.89
CA ASP A 423 -14.60 49.11 44.20
C ASP A 423 -13.07 48.98 44.19
N PRO A 424 -12.38 49.19 43.04
CA PRO A 424 -10.93 49.24 42.96
C PRO A 424 -10.25 50.16 44.00
N HIS A 425 -10.97 51.15 44.55
CA HIS A 425 -10.49 51.99 45.65
C HIS A 425 -10.10 51.21 46.92
N PHE A 426 -10.70 50.03 47.15
CA PHE A 426 -10.40 49.18 48.31
C PHE A 426 -9.22 48.22 48.09
N LEU A 427 -8.56 48.28 46.92
CA LEU A 427 -7.39 47.47 46.63
C LEU A 427 -6.24 47.82 47.57
N ASN A 428 -5.72 46.82 48.31
CA ASN A 428 -4.59 46.97 49.23
C ASN A 428 -4.79 48.05 50.33
N ASN A 429 -6.04 48.26 50.77
CA ASN A 429 -6.37 49.19 51.84
C ASN A 429 -6.37 48.49 53.21
N LYS A 430 -5.60 49.03 54.16
CA LYS A 430 -5.40 48.46 55.50
C LYS A 430 -6.63 48.55 56.41
N ASP A 431 -7.40 49.64 56.30
CA ASP A 431 -8.42 49.97 57.31
C ASP A 431 -9.67 49.08 57.22
N MET A 432 -9.93 48.48 56.05
CA MET A 432 -11.16 47.71 55.76
C MET A 432 -10.90 46.23 55.41
N SER A 433 -9.63 45.79 55.43
CA SER A 433 -9.26 44.41 55.10
C SER A 433 -9.51 43.42 56.24
N ASP A 434 -9.94 42.21 55.91
CA ASP A 434 -10.18 41.11 56.85
C ASP A 434 -9.19 39.93 56.67
N VAL A 435 -8.24 40.06 55.73
CA VAL A 435 -7.11 39.16 55.51
C VAL A 435 -5.86 39.94 55.06
N THR A 436 -4.69 39.48 55.50
CA THR A 436 -3.40 40.02 55.07
C THR A 436 -2.56 38.90 54.46
N PHE A 437 -2.06 39.11 53.24
CA PHE A 437 -1.08 38.23 52.61
C PHE A 437 0.33 38.78 52.81
N LEU A 438 1.31 37.91 53.02
CA LEU A 438 2.72 38.28 53.04
C LEU A 438 3.35 37.78 51.74
N VAL A 439 3.67 38.69 50.83
CA VAL A 439 4.24 38.38 49.50
C VAL A 439 5.62 39.02 49.42
N GLU A 440 6.66 38.21 49.24
CA GLU A 440 8.06 38.67 49.30
C GLU A 440 8.39 39.50 50.58
N GLY A 441 7.79 39.14 51.71
CA GLY A 441 7.96 39.85 52.99
C GLY A 441 7.20 41.18 53.10
N LYS A 442 6.41 41.58 52.09
CA LYS A 442 5.56 42.77 52.11
C LYS A 442 4.11 42.40 52.41
N PRO A 443 3.41 43.12 53.33
CA PRO A 443 2.00 42.88 53.57
C PRO A 443 1.15 43.36 52.39
N PHE A 444 0.11 42.61 52.08
CA PHE A 444 -0.92 42.93 51.10
C PHE A 444 -2.30 42.72 51.71
N TYR A 445 -3.10 43.78 51.77
CA TYR A 445 -4.40 43.79 52.45
C TYR A 445 -5.54 43.43 51.47
N ALA A 446 -6.39 42.47 51.82
CA ALA A 446 -7.48 42.02 50.93
C ALA A 446 -8.77 41.64 51.68
N HIS A 447 -9.81 41.28 50.94
CA HIS A 447 -11.15 40.97 51.45
C HIS A 447 -11.53 39.50 51.20
N LYS A 448 -11.82 38.73 52.25
CA LYS A 448 -12.15 37.29 52.20
C LYS A 448 -13.36 37.04 51.30
N VAL A 449 -14.41 37.86 51.40
CA VAL A 449 -15.65 37.68 50.62
C VAL A 449 -15.39 37.63 49.11
N LEU A 450 -14.49 38.49 48.60
CA LEU A 450 -14.10 38.53 47.19
C LEU A 450 -13.30 37.27 46.81
N LEU A 451 -12.35 36.87 47.65
CA LEU A 451 -11.45 35.75 47.37
C LEU A 451 -12.15 34.40 47.43
N PHE A 452 -13.07 34.20 48.37
CA PHE A 452 -13.88 32.99 48.51
C PHE A 452 -14.78 32.72 47.31
N THR A 453 -15.28 33.79 46.67
CA THR A 453 -16.19 33.70 45.52
C THR A 453 -15.43 33.63 44.20
N ALA A 454 -14.22 34.20 44.14
CA ALA A 454 -13.43 34.26 42.91
C ALA A 454 -12.71 32.96 42.52
N SER A 455 -12.22 32.17 43.50
CA SER A 455 -11.45 30.96 43.21
C SER A 455 -11.54 29.91 44.31
N ALA A 456 -11.64 28.65 43.89
CA ALA A 456 -11.56 27.50 44.78
C ALA A 456 -10.21 27.40 45.52
N ARG A 457 -9.11 27.81 44.88
CA ARG A 457 -7.78 27.85 45.52
C ARG A 457 -7.74 28.85 46.66
N PHE A 458 -8.22 30.07 46.43
CA PHE A 458 -8.27 31.09 47.47
C PHE A 458 -9.20 30.65 48.61
N LYS A 459 -10.35 30.06 48.30
CA LYS A 459 -11.25 29.47 49.31
C LYS A 459 -10.54 28.40 50.16
N SER A 460 -9.79 27.49 49.55
CA SER A 460 -9.02 26.46 50.28
C SER A 460 -7.91 27.06 51.16
N LEU A 461 -7.19 28.07 50.65
CA LEU A 461 -6.16 28.77 51.42
C LEU A 461 -6.72 29.46 52.67
N LEU A 462 -7.98 29.92 52.60
CA LEU A 462 -8.64 30.66 53.68
C LEU A 462 -9.44 29.76 54.64
N GLN A 463 -9.92 28.59 54.20
CA GLN A 463 -10.76 27.69 55.02
C GLN A 463 -10.00 26.91 56.10
N ASN A 464 -8.71 26.68 55.92
CA ASN A 464 -7.94 25.80 56.80
C ASN A 464 -7.46 26.45 58.12
N ARG A 465 -8.05 27.58 58.57
CA ARG A 465 -7.54 28.32 59.75
C ARG A 465 -8.64 28.88 60.68
N PRO A 466 -8.45 28.81 62.00
CA PRO A 466 -9.42 29.29 63.00
C PRO A 466 -9.54 30.82 62.99
N ALA A 467 -10.75 31.31 63.23
CA ALA A 467 -11.20 32.70 63.04
C ALA A 467 -10.63 33.76 64.02
N ALA A 468 -9.70 33.40 64.91
CA ALA A 468 -9.33 34.22 66.07
C ALA A 468 -8.07 35.08 65.89
N GLU A 469 -7.27 34.87 64.86
CA GLU A 469 -6.03 35.63 64.62
C GLU A 469 -6.07 36.30 63.24
N ASN A 470 -5.59 37.56 63.17
CA ASN A 470 -5.32 38.27 61.92
C ASN A 470 -4.56 37.33 60.97
N THR A 471 -5.26 36.80 59.98
CA THR A 471 -4.79 35.63 59.22
C THR A 471 -3.72 36.10 58.24
N CYS A 472 -2.46 36.09 58.67
CA CYS A 472 -1.32 36.34 57.80
C CYS A 472 -1.06 35.09 56.94
N ILE A 473 -1.17 35.21 55.62
CA ILE A 473 -0.96 34.11 54.69
C ILE A 473 0.26 34.39 53.82
N GLU A 474 1.30 33.57 53.97
CA GLU A 474 2.52 33.72 53.18
C GLU A 474 2.33 33.14 51.76
N ILE A 475 2.77 33.91 50.76
CA ILE A 475 2.83 33.49 49.36
C ILE A 475 4.30 33.61 48.93
N SER A 476 4.98 32.48 48.85
CA SER A 476 6.42 32.37 48.55
C SER A 476 6.72 32.33 47.05
N HIS A 477 5.80 31.87 46.21
CA HIS A 477 6.06 31.52 44.81
C HIS A 477 5.51 32.53 43.78
N VAL A 478 5.16 33.75 44.22
CA VAL A 478 4.64 34.81 43.34
C VAL A 478 5.27 36.14 43.76
N LYS A 479 5.79 36.91 42.80
CA LYS A 479 6.34 38.24 43.06
C LYS A 479 5.24 39.22 43.48
N TYR A 480 5.60 40.23 44.28
CA TYR A 480 4.63 41.20 44.81
C TYR A 480 3.83 41.90 43.71
N ASN A 481 4.50 42.35 42.63
CA ASN A 481 3.84 43.05 41.53
C ASN A 481 2.85 42.15 40.76
N ILE A 482 3.19 40.87 40.58
CA ILE A 482 2.32 39.90 39.90
C ILE A 482 1.09 39.61 40.77
N PHE A 483 1.28 39.46 42.08
CA PHE A 483 0.18 39.30 43.02
C PHE A 483 -0.74 40.53 43.05
N HIS A 484 -0.16 41.73 42.97
CA HIS A 484 -0.92 42.97 42.83
C HIS A 484 -1.79 42.96 41.57
N LEU A 485 -1.27 42.53 40.41
CA LEU A 485 -2.05 42.40 39.18
C LEU A 485 -3.18 41.37 39.32
N VAL A 486 -2.92 40.22 39.95
CA VAL A 486 -3.97 39.22 40.26
C VAL A 486 -5.06 39.84 41.13
N MET A 487 -4.71 40.62 42.14
CA MET A 487 -5.70 41.27 43.00
C MET A 487 -6.44 42.38 42.23
N GLN A 488 -5.75 43.17 41.42
CA GLN A 488 -6.38 44.18 40.58
C GLN A 488 -7.44 43.57 39.64
N TYR A 489 -7.16 42.41 39.05
CA TYR A 489 -8.14 41.63 38.28
C TYR A 489 -9.41 41.31 39.09
N LEU A 490 -9.23 40.84 40.32
CA LEU A 490 -10.35 40.43 41.17
C LEU A 490 -11.22 41.61 41.61
N TYR A 491 -10.62 42.76 41.92
CA TYR A 491 -11.38 43.95 42.33
C TYR A 491 -12.05 44.63 41.14
N CYS A 492 -11.38 44.73 39.99
CA CYS A 492 -11.96 45.34 38.79
C CYS A 492 -13.05 44.46 38.15
N GLY A 493 -13.11 43.18 38.46
CA GLY A 493 -14.15 42.27 37.98
C GLY A 493 -14.02 41.92 36.50
N GLY A 494 -12.81 41.98 35.93
CA GLY A 494 -12.51 41.75 34.52
C GLY A 494 -11.09 42.17 34.11
N THR A 495 -10.78 41.97 32.82
CA THR A 495 -9.47 42.21 32.21
C THR A 495 -9.33 43.56 31.50
N GLU A 496 -10.42 44.31 31.36
CA GLU A 496 -10.49 45.55 30.55
C GLU A 496 -9.61 46.69 31.09
N SER A 497 -9.39 46.74 32.40
CA SER A 497 -8.60 47.79 33.08
C SER A 497 -7.17 47.36 33.45
N LEU A 498 -6.76 46.14 33.08
CA LEU A 498 -5.45 45.60 33.41
C LEU A 498 -4.39 46.00 32.40
N HIS A 499 -3.40 46.74 32.86
CA HIS A 499 -2.19 47.01 32.08
C HIS A 499 -1.13 45.94 32.40
N ILE A 500 -1.01 44.95 31.52
CA ILE A 500 -0.03 43.86 31.66
C ILE A 500 1.11 44.12 30.69
N ARG A 501 2.33 44.28 31.21
CA ARG A 501 3.53 44.42 30.38
C ARG A 501 3.95 43.07 29.81
N ASN A 502 4.48 43.03 28.59
CA ASN A 502 4.91 41.80 27.93
C ASN A 502 5.90 40.96 28.76
N THR A 503 6.78 41.61 29.54
CA THR A 503 7.75 40.96 30.43
C THR A 503 7.10 40.25 31.63
N GLU A 504 5.87 40.59 31.98
CA GLU A 504 5.16 40.09 33.18
C GLU A 504 4.10 39.04 32.84
N VAL A 505 3.68 38.94 31.56
CA VAL A 505 2.57 38.07 31.14
C VAL A 505 2.80 36.61 31.53
N MET A 506 4.04 36.11 31.39
CA MET A 506 4.38 34.71 31.69
C MET A 506 4.33 34.39 33.18
N GLU A 507 4.80 35.31 34.02
CA GLU A 507 4.71 35.18 35.47
C GLU A 507 3.25 35.29 35.94
N LEU A 508 2.47 36.19 35.31
CA LEU A 508 1.04 36.35 35.57
C LEU A 508 0.25 35.12 35.13
N LEU A 509 0.59 34.49 33.99
CA LEU A 509 -0.02 33.24 33.53
C LEU A 509 0.22 32.12 34.56
N SER A 510 1.45 31.98 35.07
CA SER A 510 1.79 31.04 36.13
C SER A 510 0.97 31.29 37.41
N ALA A 511 0.84 32.56 37.81
CA ALA A 511 0.05 32.94 38.97
C ALA A 511 -1.45 32.68 38.76
N ALA A 512 -1.99 33.01 37.59
CA ALA A 512 -3.40 32.76 37.24
C ALA A 512 -3.71 31.26 37.29
N LYS A 513 -2.82 30.41 36.79
CA LYS A 513 -2.93 28.95 36.91
C LYS A 513 -2.87 28.49 38.37
N PHE A 514 -1.88 28.98 39.14
CA PHE A 514 -1.71 28.64 40.55
C PHE A 514 -2.95 28.99 41.39
N PHE A 515 -3.54 30.16 41.14
CA PHE A 515 -4.77 30.61 41.79
C PHE A 515 -6.05 30.12 41.10
N GLN A 516 -5.98 29.25 40.08
CA GLN A 516 -7.14 28.67 39.39
C GLN A 516 -8.11 29.73 38.80
N LEU A 517 -7.57 30.79 38.21
CA LEU A 517 -8.31 31.89 37.60
C LEU A 517 -8.38 31.73 36.07
N GLU A 518 -9.33 30.92 35.59
CA GLU A 518 -9.44 30.54 34.17
C GLU A 518 -9.55 31.72 33.19
N ALA A 519 -10.36 32.73 33.51
CA ALA A 519 -10.58 33.86 32.60
C ALA A 519 -9.34 34.77 32.51
N LEU A 520 -8.64 34.98 33.64
CA LEU A 520 -7.35 35.68 33.64
C LEU A 520 -6.28 34.87 32.91
N GLN A 521 -6.26 33.54 33.11
CA GLN A 521 -5.37 32.63 32.39
C GLN A 521 -5.60 32.78 30.87
N ARG A 522 -6.84 32.66 30.39
CA ARG A 522 -7.18 32.80 28.97
C ARG A 522 -6.78 34.16 28.40
N HIS A 523 -6.95 35.23 29.17
CA HIS A 523 -6.53 36.57 28.74
C HIS A 523 -5.00 36.68 28.59
N CYS A 524 -4.24 36.11 29.53
CA CYS A 524 -2.79 36.01 29.41
C CYS A 524 -2.38 35.18 28.17
N GLU A 525 -3.05 34.05 27.92
CA GLU A 525 -2.84 33.24 26.71
C GLU A 525 -3.09 34.04 25.42
N ILE A 526 -4.13 34.87 25.38
CA ILE A 526 -4.42 35.76 24.24
C ILE A 526 -3.30 36.78 24.04
N ILE A 527 -2.78 37.39 25.11
CA ILE A 527 -1.66 38.34 25.01
C ILE A 527 -0.41 37.63 24.48
N CYS A 528 -0.10 36.43 25.00
CA CYS A 528 1.00 35.61 24.51
C CYS A 528 0.86 35.29 23.01
N SER A 529 -0.35 34.92 22.57
CA SER A 529 -0.61 34.59 21.16
C SER A 529 -0.39 35.77 20.20
N LYS A 530 -0.57 37.01 20.67
CA LYS A 530 -0.37 38.24 19.87
C LYS A 530 1.09 38.68 19.79
N ASN A 531 1.88 38.36 20.82
CA ASN A 531 3.27 38.79 20.95
C ASN A 531 4.27 37.68 20.60
N ILE A 532 3.81 36.55 20.06
CA ILE A 532 4.68 35.44 19.68
C ILE A 532 5.59 35.85 18.51
N THR A 533 6.87 35.50 18.61
CA THR A 533 7.88 35.73 17.56
C THR A 533 8.65 34.43 17.31
N THR A 534 9.42 34.38 16.21
CA THR A 534 10.27 33.22 15.87
C THR A 534 11.36 32.95 16.90
N GLU A 535 11.79 33.97 17.65
CA GLU A 535 12.81 33.84 18.70
C GLU A 535 12.20 33.36 20.03
N THR A 536 10.99 33.82 20.37
CA THR A 536 10.37 33.56 21.69
C THR A 536 9.46 32.33 21.71
N CYS A 537 9.09 31.76 20.55
CA CYS A 537 8.08 30.71 20.46
C CYS A 537 8.47 29.40 21.17
N VAL A 538 9.76 29.02 21.16
CA VAL A 538 10.24 27.78 21.80
C VAL A 538 10.13 27.86 23.33
N ASP A 539 10.57 28.96 23.93
CA ASP A 539 10.50 29.16 25.38
C ASP A 539 9.05 29.31 25.86
N LEU A 540 8.23 30.02 25.08
CA LEU A 540 6.81 30.16 25.32
C LEU A 540 6.11 28.79 25.32
N TYR A 541 6.45 27.91 24.38
CA TYR A 541 5.93 26.54 24.30
C TYR A 541 6.30 25.70 25.52
N LYS A 542 7.59 25.68 25.91
CA LYS A 542 8.08 24.93 27.07
C LYS A 542 7.35 25.36 28.35
N HIS A 543 7.18 26.66 28.54
CA HIS A 543 6.47 27.21 29.71
C HIS A 543 4.97 26.90 29.68
N ALA A 544 4.32 27.01 28.51
CA ALA A 544 2.90 26.69 28.37
C ALA A 544 2.59 25.20 28.64
N LYS A 545 3.47 24.29 28.18
CA LYS A 545 3.37 22.84 28.51
C LYS A 545 3.59 22.59 30.00
N PHE A 546 4.58 23.24 30.62
CA PHE A 546 4.82 23.12 32.07
C PHE A 546 3.59 23.54 32.90
N LEU A 547 2.88 24.59 32.49
CA LEU A 547 1.66 25.06 33.16
C LEU A 547 0.39 24.25 32.81
N GLY A 548 0.46 23.34 31.83
CA GLY A 548 -0.71 22.63 31.29
C GLY A 548 -1.73 23.60 30.69
N ALA A 549 -1.27 24.59 29.91
CA ALA A 549 -2.11 25.55 29.20
C ALA A 549 -2.42 25.02 27.77
N SER A 550 -3.35 24.07 27.67
CA SER A 550 -3.62 23.29 26.44
C SER A 550 -3.95 24.13 25.21
N GLU A 551 -4.63 25.26 25.39
CA GLU A 551 -5.13 26.08 24.28
C GLU A 551 -4.03 26.97 23.72
N LEU A 552 -3.19 27.53 24.60
CA LEU A 552 -1.99 28.23 24.20
C LEU A 552 -0.99 27.28 23.53
N THR A 553 -0.82 26.05 24.04
CA THR A 553 0.06 25.06 23.39
C THR A 553 -0.43 24.71 21.99
N ALA A 554 -1.74 24.45 21.80
CA ALA A 554 -2.30 24.18 20.48
C ALA A 554 -2.12 25.36 19.51
N PHE A 555 -2.26 26.60 19.99
CA PHE A 555 -1.98 27.80 19.19
C PHE A 555 -0.52 27.87 18.76
N ILE A 556 0.42 27.62 19.68
CA ILE A 556 1.87 27.65 19.40
C ILE A 556 2.26 26.50 18.46
N GLU A 557 1.70 25.30 18.62
CA GLU A 557 1.88 24.18 17.70
C GLU A 557 1.41 24.54 16.28
N GLY A 558 0.28 25.24 16.14
CA GLY A 558 -0.17 25.80 14.87
C GLY A 558 0.79 26.87 14.31
N TYR A 559 1.37 27.70 15.18
CA TYR A 559 2.41 28.68 14.79
C TYR A 559 3.69 28.00 14.30
N PHE A 560 4.10 26.90 14.94
CA PHE A 560 5.23 26.09 14.52
C PHE A 560 5.01 25.51 13.13
N LEU A 561 3.86 24.87 12.88
CA LEU A 561 3.55 24.27 11.57
C LEU A 561 3.48 25.32 10.45
N LYS A 562 2.93 26.50 10.74
CA LYS A 562 2.82 27.59 9.75
C LYS A 562 4.15 28.24 9.39
N ASN A 563 5.10 28.27 10.32
CA ASN A 563 6.42 28.90 10.12
C ASN A 563 7.56 27.87 10.08
N MET A 564 7.23 26.59 9.85
CA MET A 564 8.17 25.49 10.07
C MET A 564 9.42 25.60 9.19
N VAL A 565 9.26 26.09 7.97
CA VAL A 565 10.36 26.34 7.01
C VAL A 565 11.44 27.26 7.59
N LEU A 566 11.05 28.31 8.31
CA LEU A 566 12.00 29.23 8.95
C LEU A 566 12.52 28.65 10.27
N LEU A 567 11.64 28.04 11.06
CA LEU A 567 11.98 27.56 12.39
C LEU A 567 12.96 26.38 12.35
N ILE A 568 12.91 25.54 11.32
CA ILE A 568 13.79 24.37 11.23
C ILE A 568 15.25 24.72 11.03
N GLU A 569 15.57 25.97 10.65
CA GLU A 569 16.93 26.48 10.58
C GLU A 569 17.47 26.93 11.96
N LEU A 570 16.58 27.21 12.91
CA LEU A 570 16.94 27.70 14.24
C LEU A 570 17.35 26.56 15.17
N ASP A 571 18.53 26.69 15.79
CA ASP A 571 19.07 25.66 16.69
C ASP A 571 18.15 25.37 17.89
N GLY A 572 17.51 26.38 18.47
CA GLY A 572 16.58 26.20 19.59
C GLY A 572 15.37 25.34 19.23
N PHE A 573 14.89 25.42 17.99
CA PHE A 573 13.79 24.58 17.50
C PHE A 573 14.28 23.19 17.09
N LYS A 574 15.47 23.06 16.48
CA LYS A 574 16.11 21.76 16.22
C LYS A 574 16.31 20.97 17.53
N GLN A 575 16.79 21.62 18.59
CA GLN A 575 16.91 21.01 19.92
C GLN A 575 15.54 20.53 20.43
N LEU A 576 14.49 21.35 20.30
CA LEU A 576 13.14 20.94 20.69
C LEU A 576 12.66 19.69 19.95
N LEU A 577 12.94 19.57 18.65
CA LEU A 577 12.47 18.46 17.80
C LEU A 577 13.26 17.15 17.98
N TYR A 578 14.59 17.23 18.14
CA TYR A 578 15.48 16.08 18.07
C TYR A 578 16.07 15.64 19.41
N GLU A 579 16.12 16.53 20.40
CA GLU A 579 16.75 16.22 21.68
C GLU A 579 15.75 15.47 22.56
N PRO A 580 16.09 14.28 23.07
CA PRO A 580 15.24 13.59 24.02
C PRO A 580 15.08 14.46 25.28
N PRO A 581 13.89 14.50 25.89
CA PRO A 581 13.70 15.24 27.13
C PRO A 581 14.71 14.72 28.18
N PRO A 582 15.33 15.62 28.97
CA PRO A 582 16.33 15.21 29.95
C PRO A 582 15.74 14.15 30.88
N ALA A 583 16.48 13.06 31.09
CA ALA A 583 16.14 12.03 32.06
C ALA A 583 15.96 12.69 33.44
N GLU A 584 14.76 12.57 34.03
CA GLU A 584 14.39 13.33 35.21
C GLU A 584 15.37 13.14 36.37
N SER A 585 15.78 14.27 36.95
CA SER A 585 16.11 14.37 38.38
C SER A 585 14.89 14.00 39.24
N PRO A 586 15.04 13.36 40.41
CA PRO A 586 14.00 12.53 41.05
C PRO A 586 12.80 13.27 41.69
N ALA A 587 12.50 14.52 41.34
CA ALA A 587 11.58 15.37 42.09
C ALA A 587 10.42 16.02 41.29
N SER A 588 10.29 15.75 39.98
CA SER A 588 9.12 16.20 39.20
C SER A 588 8.09 15.08 39.06
N SER A 589 6.81 15.47 39.15
CA SER A 589 5.64 14.60 39.02
C SER A 589 5.63 13.82 37.70
N PRO A 590 5.20 12.54 37.69
CA PRO A 590 5.19 11.71 36.51
C PRO A 590 4.06 12.17 35.58
N GLY A 591 4.37 12.86 34.48
CA GLY A 591 3.33 13.23 33.53
C GLY A 591 3.65 14.17 32.36
N ILE A 592 4.84 14.79 32.29
CA ILE A 592 5.12 15.82 31.26
C ILE A 592 6.30 15.41 30.38
N CYS A 593 6.23 14.21 29.80
CA CYS A 593 7.11 13.79 28.73
C CYS A 593 6.30 13.75 27.43
N SER A 594 5.82 14.92 26.98
CA SER A 594 5.05 15.03 25.74
C SER A 594 6.01 15.12 24.55
N ASP A 595 5.91 14.14 23.67
CA ASP A 595 6.62 14.11 22.40
C ASP A 595 6.09 15.22 21.47
N ILE A 596 6.86 16.30 21.27
CA ILE A 596 6.48 17.45 20.43
C ILE A 596 6.06 17.01 19.03
N LEU A 597 6.71 16.00 18.45
CA LEU A 597 6.39 15.55 17.10
C LEU A 597 4.99 14.95 17.04
N LEU A 598 4.58 14.22 18.08
CA LEU A 598 3.23 13.67 18.19
C LEU A 598 2.18 14.78 18.39
N ASP A 599 2.52 15.83 19.14
CA ASP A 599 1.64 16.97 19.35
C ASP A 599 1.45 17.77 18.04
N LEU A 600 2.55 18.01 17.30
CA LEU A 600 2.51 18.63 15.98
C LEU A 600 1.72 17.80 14.96
N GLU A 601 1.89 16.48 14.98
CA GLU A 601 1.13 15.53 14.14
C GLU A 601 -0.37 15.67 14.40
N LYS A 602 -0.81 15.64 15.66
CA LYS A 602 -2.23 15.80 16.03
C LYS A 602 -2.80 17.15 15.64
N THR A 603 -2.03 18.22 15.85
CA THR A 603 -2.45 19.58 15.49
C THR A 603 -2.58 19.74 13.98
N LEU A 604 -1.66 19.16 13.20
CA LEU A 604 -1.74 19.14 11.74
C LEU A 604 -2.92 18.28 11.25
N ALA A 605 -3.11 17.09 11.82
CA ALA A 605 -4.23 16.20 11.50
C ALA A 605 -5.59 16.90 11.70
N THR A 606 -5.76 17.56 12.85
CA THR A 606 -6.99 18.32 13.18
C THR A 606 -7.20 19.47 12.18
N ARG A 607 -6.12 20.12 11.76
CA ARG A 607 -6.15 21.22 10.79
C ARG A 607 -6.55 20.72 9.39
N ILE A 608 -5.92 19.66 8.90
CA ILE A 608 -6.26 19.06 7.59
C ILE A 608 -7.72 18.60 7.58
N HIS A 609 -8.15 17.91 8.65
CA HIS A 609 -9.52 17.41 8.75
C HIS A 609 -10.54 18.55 8.71
N SER A 610 -10.28 19.65 9.43
CA SER A 610 -11.18 20.80 9.44
C SER A 610 -11.22 21.56 8.12
N ILE A 611 -10.11 21.67 7.37
CA ILE A 611 -10.06 22.41 6.10
C ILE A 611 -10.53 21.56 4.91
N HIS A 612 -10.02 20.34 4.77
CA HIS A 612 -10.11 19.57 3.52
C HIS A 612 -11.13 18.43 3.58
N LEU A 613 -11.41 17.87 4.76
CA LEU A 613 -12.24 16.66 4.89
C LEU A 613 -13.63 16.93 5.49
N SER A 614 -13.85 18.10 6.08
CA SER A 614 -15.15 18.46 6.64
C SER A 614 -16.16 18.74 5.52
N THR A 615 -17.00 17.75 5.22
CA THR A 615 -18.04 17.78 4.18
C THR A 615 -19.28 18.60 4.57
N SER A 616 -19.14 19.64 5.39
CA SER A 616 -20.17 20.66 5.56
C SER A 616 -19.87 21.86 4.66
N LYS A 617 -20.32 21.77 3.41
CA LYS A 617 -20.72 22.96 2.64
C LYS A 617 -21.67 23.78 3.52
N GLY A 618 -21.16 24.77 4.26
CA GLY A 618 -22.01 25.69 5.02
C GLY A 618 -21.65 26.00 6.47
N SER A 619 -20.44 25.74 6.98
CA SER A 619 -19.99 26.42 8.19
C SER A 619 -18.66 27.12 7.95
N VAL A 620 -18.78 28.41 7.65
CA VAL A 620 -17.72 29.40 7.64
C VAL A 620 -16.81 29.23 8.87
N VAL A 621 -15.50 29.16 8.65
CA VAL A 621 -14.48 29.54 9.64
C VAL A 621 -14.04 30.97 9.33
#